data_AF-A0A1S8ADQ2-F1
#
_entry.id   AF-A0A1S8ADQ2-F1
#
_cell.length_a   1.000
_cell.length_b   1.000
_cell.length_c   1.000
_cell.angle_alpha   90.00
_cell.angle_beta   90.00
_cell.angle_gamma   90.00
#
_symmetry.space_group_name_H-M   'P 1'
#
loop_
_entity.id
_entity.type
_entity.pdbx_description
1 polymer ?
#
loop_
_entity_poly.entity_id
_entity_poly.type
_entity_poly.pdbx_seq_one_letter_code
_entity_poly.pdbx_strand_id
1 'polypeptide(L)'
;INIMPRLSSLRITMCPKLKALPDHIHQTTTLKDLTVGWNSDLLQERYSEGIGEDWPKISHIPNVRIWQDGENGARILNKALNLG
;
A
#
# COMPACT_ATOMS: atom_id res chain seq x y z
N ILE A 1 18.57 0.07 11.95
CA ILE A 1 17.73 1.00 12.75
C ILE A 1 16.29 0.79 12.32
N ASN A 2 15.37 0.53 13.26
CA ASN A 2 13.94 0.53 12.98
C ASN A 2 13.36 1.83 13.55
N ILE A 3 12.95 2.75 12.68
CA ILE A 3 12.46 4.09 13.07
C ILE A 3 11.06 4.00 13.67
N MET A 4 10.31 2.93 13.35
CA MET A 4 8.93 2.75 13.79
C MET A 4 8.70 1.30 14.28
N PRO A 5 9.31 0.92 15.42
CA PRO A 5 9.39 -0.47 15.87
C PRO A 5 8.04 -1.10 16.27
N ARG A 6 6.96 -0.32 16.26
CA ARG A 6 5.61 -0.78 16.62
C ARG A 6 4.57 -0.40 15.56
N LEU A 7 4.98 0.10 14.39
CA LEU A 7 4.02 0.45 13.34
C LEU A 7 3.40 -0.82 12.80
N SER A 8 2.11 -0.99 13.07
CA SER A 8 1.31 -2.14 12.64
C SER A 8 0.32 -1.78 11.54
N SER A 9 -0.05 -0.51 11.39
CA SER A 9 -0.99 -0.04 10.37
C SER A 9 -0.54 1.30 9.80
N LEU A 10 -0.57 1.42 8.48
CA LEU A 10 -0.26 2.64 7.74
C LEU A 10 -1.37 2.90 6.70
N ARG A 11 -1.96 4.10 6.75
CA ARG A 11 -2.95 4.58 5.78
C ARG A 11 -2.45 5.85 5.13
N ILE A 12 -2.52 5.91 3.80
CA ILE A 12 -2.11 7.05 2.98
C ILE A 12 -3.29 7.42 2.08
N THR A 13 -3.74 8.67 2.20
CA THR A 13 -4.88 9.23 1.46
C THR A 13 -4.62 10.71 1.22
N MET A 14 -5.13 11.27 0.12
CA MET A 14 -5.01 12.68 -0.25
C MET A 14 -3.54 13.16 -0.37
N CYS A 15 -2.68 12.31 -0.90
CA CYS A 15 -1.24 12.56 -1.03
C CYS A 15 -0.79 12.53 -2.50
N PRO A 16 -1.26 13.46 -3.38
CA PRO A 16 -1.04 13.39 -4.82
C PRO A 16 0.43 13.55 -5.25
N LYS A 17 1.27 14.12 -4.37
CA LYS A 17 2.69 14.37 -4.64
C LYS A 17 3.63 13.34 -4.00
N LEU A 18 3.10 12.41 -3.19
CA LEU A 18 3.92 11.41 -2.52
C LEU A 18 4.30 10.33 -3.53
N LYS A 19 5.59 10.26 -3.90
CA LYS A 19 6.07 9.37 -4.95
C LYS A 19 6.40 7.97 -4.44
N ALA A 20 6.92 7.85 -3.23
CA ALA A 20 7.33 6.58 -2.66
C ALA A 20 7.33 6.65 -1.13
N LEU A 21 7.26 5.49 -0.48
CA LEU A 21 7.56 5.37 0.94
C LEU A 21 9.07 5.22 1.16
N PRO A 22 9.59 5.68 2.30
CA PRO A 22 10.99 5.43 2.67
C PRO A 22 11.27 3.93 2.82
N ASP A 23 12.48 3.49 2.46
CA ASP A 23 12.89 2.07 2.52
C ASP A 23 12.69 1.43 3.90
N HIS A 24 12.80 2.20 4.98
CA HIS A 24 12.59 1.70 6.35
C HIS A 24 11.15 1.24 6.61
N ILE A 25 10.15 1.79 5.89
CA ILE A 25 8.77 1.28 5.95
C ILE A 25 8.71 -0.10 5.29
N HIS A 26 9.36 -0.28 4.14
CA HIS A 26 9.40 -1.57 3.44
C HIS A 26 10.16 -2.66 4.21
N GLN A 27 11.11 -2.26 5.05
CA GLN A 27 11.89 -3.18 5.90
C GLN A 27 11.19 -3.52 7.22
N THR A 28 10.06 -2.87 7.54
CA THR A 28 9.38 -3.05 8.83
C THR A 28 8.57 -4.34 8.84
N THR A 29 8.97 -5.29 9.68
CA THR A 29 8.27 -6.59 9.86
C THR A 29 7.02 -6.49 10.74
N THR A 30 6.82 -5.38 11.45
CA THR A 30 5.65 -5.20 12.34
C THR A 30 4.41 -4.72 11.61
N LEU A 31 4.57 -4.22 10.36
CA LEU A 31 3.48 -3.65 9.58
C LEU A 31 2.57 -4.77 9.06
N LYS A 32 1.31 -4.73 9.48
CA LYS A 32 0.29 -5.73 9.14
C LYS A 32 -0.70 -5.20 8.10
N ASP A 33 -0.99 -3.91 8.18
CA ASP A 33 -2.00 -3.24 7.35
C ASP A 33 -1.40 -2.06 6.60
N LEU A 34 -1.40 -2.11 5.27
CA LEU A 34 -1.08 -0.99 4.40
C LEU A 34 -2.31 -0.63 3.57
N THR A 35 -2.72 0.63 3.63
CA THR A 35 -3.78 1.18 2.78
C THR A 35 -3.27 2.39 2.03
N VAL A 36 -3.34 2.37 0.70
CA VAL A 36 -3.16 3.55 -0.16
C VAL A 36 -4.48 3.80 -0.85
N GLY A 37 -5.06 4.98 -0.66
CA GLY A 37 -6.35 5.31 -1.23
C GLY A 37 -6.40 6.70 -1.83
N TRP A 38 -7.60 7.29 -1.82
CA TRP A 38 -8.00 8.43 -2.63
C TRP A 38 -6.90 9.46 -2.91
N ASN A 39 -6.84 9.98 -4.14
CA ASN A 39 -5.94 11.05 -4.57
C ASN A 39 -4.46 10.82 -4.15
N SER A 40 -3.97 9.60 -4.40
CA SER A 40 -2.59 9.18 -4.11
C SER A 40 -2.03 8.36 -5.27
N ASP A 41 -2.37 8.76 -6.49
CA ASP A 41 -2.26 7.96 -7.72
C ASP A 41 -0.83 7.47 -7.99
N LEU A 42 0.17 8.29 -7.69
CA LEU A 42 1.58 7.93 -7.80
C LEU A 42 1.95 6.71 -6.95
N LEU A 43 1.40 6.60 -5.74
CA LEU A 43 1.61 5.41 -4.91
C LEU A 43 0.73 4.25 -5.37
N GLN A 44 -0.51 4.52 -5.80
CA GLN A 44 -1.42 3.49 -6.27
C GLN A 44 -0.83 2.74 -7.48
N GLU A 45 -0.22 3.46 -8.42
CA GLU A 45 0.47 2.88 -9.59
C GLU A 45 1.66 2.02 -9.15
N ARG A 46 2.55 2.56 -8.32
CA ARG A 46 3.77 1.86 -7.88
C ARG A 46 3.50 0.63 -7.03
N TYR A 47 2.41 0.64 -6.28
CA TYR A 47 1.97 -0.46 -5.41
C TYR A 47 0.88 -1.33 -6.03
N SER A 48 0.62 -1.18 -7.33
CA SER A 48 -0.36 -2.02 -8.03
C SER A 48 0.05 -3.50 -7.98
N GLU A 49 -0.90 -4.36 -7.61
CA GLU A 49 -0.66 -5.79 -7.39
C GLU A 49 -0.12 -6.49 -8.64
N GLY A 50 1.01 -7.17 -8.50
CA GLY A 50 1.64 -7.98 -9.55
C GLY A 50 2.36 -7.19 -10.66
N ILE A 51 2.05 -5.91 -10.85
CA ILE A 51 2.58 -5.10 -11.96
C ILE A 51 3.34 -3.83 -11.52
N GLY A 52 3.05 -3.32 -10.32
CA GLY A 52 3.67 -2.10 -9.80
C GLY A 52 5.15 -2.33 -9.46
N GLU A 53 6.00 -1.36 -9.81
CA GLU A 53 7.46 -1.48 -9.63
C GLU A 53 7.89 -1.79 -8.19
N ASP A 54 7.11 -1.32 -7.21
CA ASP A 54 7.37 -1.52 -5.79
C ASP A 54 6.47 -2.57 -5.15
N TRP A 55 5.63 -3.27 -5.92
CA TRP A 55 4.82 -4.36 -5.39
C TRP A 55 5.65 -5.39 -4.59
N PRO A 56 6.85 -5.84 -5.05
CA PRO A 56 7.68 -6.77 -4.29
C PRO A 56 8.10 -6.24 -2.91
N LYS A 57 8.15 -4.92 -2.72
CA LYS A 57 8.52 -4.28 -1.45
C LYS A 57 7.40 -4.30 -0.43
N ILE A 58 6.15 -4.51 -0.84
CA ILE A 58 4.98 -4.51 0.06
C ILE A 58 4.21 -5.83 0.03
N SER A 59 4.51 -6.74 -0.91
CA SER A 59 3.79 -8.01 -1.11
C SER A 59 3.87 -8.96 0.09
N HIS A 60 4.86 -8.77 0.96
CA HIS A 60 5.03 -9.52 2.21
C HIS A 60 4.09 -9.04 3.33
N ILE A 61 3.51 -7.84 3.23
CA ILE A 61 2.57 -7.31 4.21
C ILE A 61 1.27 -8.15 4.14
N PRO A 62 0.72 -8.60 5.28
CA PRO A 62 -0.50 -9.41 5.33
C PRO A 62 -1.69 -8.76 4.62
N ASN A 63 -2.00 -7.51 4.95
CA ASN A 63 -3.19 -6.81 4.46
C ASN A 63 -2.77 -5.57 3.66
N VAL A 64 -2.77 -5.66 2.33
CA VAL A 64 -2.54 -4.53 1.43
C VAL A 64 -3.85 -4.18 0.73
N ARG A 65 -4.24 -2.90 0.80
CA ARG A 65 -5.40 -2.34 0.10
C ARG A 65 -4.99 -1.13 -0.72
N ILE A 66 -5.11 -1.23 -2.04
CA ILE A 66 -4.88 -0.11 -2.95
C ILE A 66 -6.23 0.28 -3.55
N TRP A 67 -6.73 1.46 -3.22
CA TRP A 67 -7.97 2.00 -3.78
C TRP A 67 -7.61 2.84 -4.99
N GLN A 68 -8.08 2.44 -6.17
CA GLN A 68 -7.95 3.24 -7.39
C GLN A 68 -9.20 4.08 -7.58
N ASP A 69 -8.99 5.38 -7.80
CA ASP A 69 -10.06 6.33 -8.06
C ASP A 69 -10.38 6.31 -9.56
N GLY A 70 -11.29 5.42 -9.97
CA GLY A 70 -11.84 5.41 -11.32
C GLY A 70 -13.18 6.13 -11.39
N GLU A 71 -13.49 6.76 -12.53
CA GLU A 71 -14.84 7.27 -12.87
C GLU A 71 -15.92 6.17 -12.86
N ASN A 72 -15.54 4.89 -12.78
CA ASN A 72 -16.45 3.75 -12.68
C ASN A 72 -15.96 2.72 -11.64
N GLY A 73 -16.10 3.05 -10.36
CA GLY A 73 -16.05 2.10 -9.24
C GLY A 73 -14.65 1.71 -8.77
N ALA A 74 -14.43 1.78 -7.46
CA ALA A 74 -13.19 1.37 -6.82
C ALA A 74 -12.87 -0.09 -7.15
N ARG A 75 -11.81 -0.35 -7.93
CA ARG A 75 -11.18 -1.67 -8.00
C ARG A 75 -10.47 -1.89 -6.67
N ILE A 76 -11.13 -2.61 -5.76
CA ILE A 76 -10.50 -3.06 -4.53
C ILE A 76 -9.61 -4.25 -4.89
N LEU A 77 -8.31 -4.01 -5.09
CA LEU A 77 -7.32 -5.07 -5.14
C LEU A 77 -7.00 -5.44 -3.68
N ASN A 78 -7.60 -6.53 -3.23
CA ASN A 78 -7.40 -7.08 -1.90
C ASN A 78 -6.65 -8.41 -2.06
N LYS A 79 -5.43 -8.48 -1.52
CA LYS A 79 -4.86 -9.76 -1.10
C LYS A 79 -5.73 -10.43 -0.01
N ALA A 80 -6.50 -9.63 0.73
CA ALA A 80 -7.31 -10.06 1.88
C ALA A 80 -8.74 -10.57 1.53
N LEU A 81 -9.17 -10.58 0.25
CA LEU A 81 -10.52 -11.04 -0.14
C LEU A 81 -10.59 -12.48 -0.66
N ASN A 82 -9.51 -13.25 -0.59
CA ASN A 82 -9.59 -14.70 -0.71
C ASN A 82 -9.76 -15.32 0.69
N LEU A 83 -10.90 -15.03 1.32
CA LEU A 83 -11.46 -15.85 2.39
C LEU A 83 -12.58 -16.68 1.75
N GLY A 84 -12.19 -17.85 1.24
CA GLY A 84 -13.03 -18.88 0.66
C GLY A 84 -12.19 -20.13 0.45
#